data_AF-A0A3G6PNC2-F1
#
_entry.id   AF-A0A3G6PNC2-F1
#
_cell.length_a   1.000
_cell.length_b   1.000
_cell.length_c   1.000
_cell.angle_alpha   90.00
_cell.angle_beta   90.00
_cell.angle_gamma   90.00
#
_symmetry.space_group_name_H-M   'P 1'
#
loop_
_entity.id
_entity.type
_entity.pdbx_description
1 polymer ?
#
loop_
_entity_poly.entity_id
_entity_poly.type
_entity_poly.pdbx_seq_one_letter_code
_entity_poly.pdbx_strand_id
1 'polypeptide(L)'
;MKNLILFVGIIVCYFLLTYLDKTYITTSSKIIDFLAKDYPNEVVQNYMQSQKKWWWVSYVTIPIFIGIKITLVAFCLNFIKLLDLPGLEDIKFSDFMTLSLVAESVFIIAGLYKFAHFYWIETDYTMETLQTYYPISLLNMKEYISTEKWLAYPLQLINLFELVYWGILAWGIWEFSDKKIGFPKSFVLTTLTYGLGLLFWTSVISFLILNVQS
;
A
#
# COMPACT_ATOMS: atom_id res chain seq x y z
N MET A 1 -11.53 18.96 10.97
CA MET A 1 -12.30 17.88 11.62
C MET A 1 -12.59 16.70 10.69
N LYS A 2 -13.13 16.91 9.49
CA LYS A 2 -13.45 15.83 8.52
C LYS A 2 -12.25 14.91 8.24
N ASN A 3 -11.06 15.46 8.00
CA ASN A 3 -9.86 14.67 7.67
C ASN A 3 -9.40 13.78 8.83
N LEU A 4 -9.54 14.27 10.07
CA LEU A 4 -9.19 13.50 11.25
C LEU A 4 -10.14 12.31 11.42
N ILE A 5 -11.44 12.51 11.20
CA ILE A 5 -12.44 11.44 11.26
C ILE A 5 -12.16 10.38 10.18
N LEU A 6 -11.86 10.81 8.94
CA LEU A 6 -11.50 9.90 7.85
C LEU A 6 -10.23 9.10 8.17
N PHE A 7 -9.18 9.78 8.66
CA PHE A 7 -7.93 9.13 9.03
C PHE A 7 -8.12 8.10 10.15
N VAL A 8 -8.86 8.46 11.20
CA VAL A 8 -9.19 7.53 12.28
C VAL A 8 -10.01 6.34 11.76
N GLY A 9 -10.99 6.58 10.89
CA GLY A 9 -11.77 5.51 10.26
C GLY A 9 -10.89 4.53 9.46
N ILE A 10 -9.95 5.06 8.68
CA ILE A 10 -8.96 4.26 7.92
C ILE A 10 -8.10 3.43 8.86
N ILE A 11 -7.58 4.03 9.94
CA ILE A 11 -6.77 3.32 10.94
C ILE A 11 -7.56 2.17 11.55
N VAL A 12 -8.83 2.40 11.93
CA VAL A 12 -9.70 1.37 12.50
C VAL A 12 -9.89 0.22 11.51
N CYS A 13 -10.11 0.51 10.22
CA CYS A 13 -10.19 -0.51 9.18
C CYS A 13 -8.89 -1.33 9.05
N TYR A 14 -7.72 -0.68 9.09
CA TYR A 14 -6.43 -1.37 9.05
C TYR A 14 -6.18 -2.23 10.31
N PHE A 15 -6.60 -1.75 11.47
CA PHE A 15 -6.55 -2.53 12.71
C PHE A 15 -7.46 -3.76 12.65
N LEU A 16 -8.68 -3.60 12.12
CA LEU A 16 -9.60 -4.71 11.91
C LEU A 16 -9.01 -5.73 10.93
N LEU A 17 -8.47 -5.29 9.80
CA LEU A 17 -7.78 -6.15 8.84
C LEU A 17 -6.61 -6.91 9.46
N THR A 18 -5.77 -6.21 10.22
CA THR A 18 -4.62 -6.82 10.91
C THR A 18 -5.06 -7.83 11.96
N TYR A 19 -6.15 -7.54 12.67
CA TYR A 19 -6.74 -8.45 13.64
C TYR A 19 -7.28 -9.71 12.97
N LEU A 20 -8.03 -9.57 11.87
CA LEU A 20 -8.57 -10.69 11.11
C LEU A 20 -7.44 -11.57 10.55
N ASP A 21 -6.43 -10.95 9.94
CA ASP A 21 -5.27 -11.66 9.38
C ASP A 21 -4.53 -12.46 10.45
N LYS A 22 -4.18 -11.84 11.59
CA LYS A 22 -3.49 -12.55 12.70
C LYS A 22 -4.31 -13.68 13.31
N THR A 23 -5.63 -13.56 13.32
CA THR A 23 -6.52 -14.54 13.98
C THR A 23 -6.79 -15.75 13.08
N TYR A 24 -6.98 -15.53 11.78
CA TYR A 24 -7.47 -16.55 10.86
C TYR A 24 -6.45 -17.02 9.82
N ILE A 25 -5.48 -16.17 9.49
CA ILE A 25 -4.51 -16.43 8.41
C ILE A 25 -3.13 -16.69 9.02
N THR A 26 -2.52 -15.66 9.62
CA THR A 26 -1.15 -15.68 10.11
C THR A 26 -1.07 -16.21 11.55
N THR A 27 -1.58 -17.42 11.77
CA THR A 27 -1.58 -18.07 13.09
C THR A 27 -0.15 -18.40 13.53
N SER A 28 0.09 -18.35 14.85
CA SER A 28 1.39 -18.68 15.45
C SER A 28 1.94 -20.03 15.01
N SER A 29 1.09 -21.04 14.80
CA SER A 29 1.50 -22.35 14.29
C SER A 29 2.14 -22.26 12.91
N LYS A 30 1.48 -21.61 11.95
CA LYS A 30 2.02 -21.44 10.59
C LYS A 30 3.33 -20.65 10.58
N ILE A 31 3.49 -19.67 11.47
CA ILE A 31 4.76 -18.93 11.62
C ILE A 31 5.87 -19.84 12.14
N ILE A 32 5.58 -20.67 13.14
CA ILE A 32 6.52 -21.64 13.70
C ILE A 32 6.92 -22.66 12.62
N ASP A 33 5.95 -23.23 11.91
CA ASP A 33 6.18 -24.22 10.85
C ASP A 33 7.02 -23.63 9.70
N PHE A 34 6.87 -22.34 9.40
CA PHE A 34 7.70 -21.66 8.42
C PHE A 34 9.12 -21.43 8.91
N LEU A 35 9.30 -20.85 10.11
CA LEU A 35 10.62 -20.53 10.65
C LEU A 35 11.43 -21.77 11.02
N ALA A 36 10.79 -22.83 11.50
CA ALA A 36 11.47 -24.07 11.90
C ALA A 36 12.07 -24.84 10.71
N LYS A 37 11.70 -24.50 9.46
CA LYS A 37 12.33 -25.08 8.25
C LYS A 37 13.80 -24.65 8.10
N ASP A 38 14.08 -23.38 8.41
CA ASP A 38 15.37 -22.76 8.12
C ASP A 38 16.16 -22.40 9.40
N TYR A 39 15.52 -22.40 10.57
CA TYR A 39 16.11 -21.95 11.83
C TYR A 39 16.01 -22.99 12.97
N PRO A 40 17.01 -23.06 13.86
CA PRO A 40 16.95 -23.90 15.06
C PRO A 40 15.78 -23.52 15.98
N ASN A 41 15.21 -24.51 16.67
CA ASN A 41 14.06 -24.34 17.57
C ASN A 41 14.26 -23.24 18.61
N GLU A 42 15.46 -23.08 19.18
CA GLU A 42 15.75 -22.03 20.16
C GLU A 42 15.60 -20.62 19.58
N VAL A 43 16.04 -20.42 18.33
CA VAL A 43 15.90 -19.14 17.61
C VAL A 43 14.42 -18.85 17.35
N VAL A 44 13.66 -19.86 16.92
CA VAL A 44 12.22 -19.73 16.68
C VAL A 44 11.47 -19.39 17.97
N GLN A 45 11.80 -20.04 19.10
CA GLN A 45 11.17 -19.74 20.40
C GLN A 45 11.50 -18.32 20.87
N ASN A 46 12.76 -17.87 20.73
CA ASN A 46 13.17 -16.51 21.07
C ASN A 46 12.46 -15.46 20.20
N TYR A 47 12.29 -15.74 18.91
CA TYR A 47 11.50 -14.90 18.00
C TYR A 47 10.03 -14.80 18.46
N MET A 48 9.41 -15.93 18.77
CA MET A 48 8.01 -15.98 19.24
C MET A 48 7.81 -15.21 20.56
N GLN A 49 8.75 -15.33 21.50
CA GLN A 49 8.71 -14.55 22.74
C GLN A 49 8.88 -13.05 22.49
N SER A 50 9.77 -12.66 21.58
CA SER A 50 9.98 -11.27 21.19
C SER A 50 8.74 -10.68 20.51
N GLN A 51 8.11 -11.43 19.61
CA GLN A 51 6.86 -11.03 18.95
C GLN A 51 5.74 -10.80 19.97
N LYS A 52 5.60 -11.67 20.98
CA LYS A 52 4.65 -11.48 22.08
C LYS A 52 4.95 -10.24 22.91
N LYS A 53 6.22 -9.89 23.14
CA LYS A 53 6.61 -8.69 23.90
C LYS A 53 6.33 -7.39 23.16
N TRP A 54 6.58 -7.37 21.85
CA TRP A 54 6.51 -6.17 21.01
C TRP A 54 5.24 -6.13 20.12
N TRP A 55 4.21 -6.88 20.49
CA TRP A 55 2.97 -7.00 19.71
C TRP A 55 2.32 -5.64 19.40
N TRP A 56 2.41 -4.69 20.34
CA TRP A 56 1.84 -3.34 20.24
C TRP A 56 2.58 -2.46 19.24
N VAL A 57 3.87 -2.74 18.96
CA VAL A 57 4.67 -1.96 18.01
C VAL A 57 4.03 -2.06 16.62
N SER A 58 3.59 -3.25 16.21
CA SER A 58 2.89 -3.44 14.93
C SER A 58 1.65 -2.53 14.82
N TYR A 59 0.91 -2.32 15.91
CA TYR A 59 -0.26 -1.45 15.92
C TYR A 59 0.10 0.04 15.90
N VAL A 60 1.20 0.45 16.53
CA VAL A 60 1.70 1.84 16.49
C VAL A 60 2.32 2.17 15.13
N THR A 61 2.97 1.20 14.47
CA THR A 61 3.59 1.44 13.16
C THR A 61 2.55 1.72 12.07
N ILE A 62 1.37 1.10 12.12
CA ILE A 62 0.29 1.28 11.13
C ILE A 62 -0.09 2.76 10.93
N PRO A 63 -0.54 3.52 11.95
CA PRO A 63 -0.93 4.91 11.76
C PRO A 63 0.24 5.81 11.35
N ILE A 64 1.47 5.50 11.79
CA ILE A 64 2.67 6.24 11.40
C ILE A 64 2.93 6.06 9.90
N PHE A 65 2.97 4.82 9.41
CA PHE A 65 3.22 4.56 7.99
C PHE A 65 2.10 5.10 7.09
N ILE A 66 0.84 4.96 7.50
CA ILE A 66 -0.28 5.53 6.73
C ILE A 66 -0.19 7.06 6.72
N GLY A 67 0.12 7.70 7.85
CA GLY A 67 0.31 9.15 7.93
C GLY A 67 1.44 9.66 7.03
N ILE A 68 2.59 8.97 7.02
CA ILE A 68 3.71 9.27 6.12
C ILE A 68 3.28 9.12 4.66
N LYS A 69 2.64 7.99 4.31
CA LYS A 69 2.19 7.70 2.95
C LYS A 69 1.25 8.78 2.41
N ILE A 70 0.21 9.14 3.18
CA ILE A 70 -0.76 10.17 2.78
C ILE A 70 -0.07 11.52 2.59
N THR A 71 0.85 11.87 3.50
CA THR A 71 1.59 13.13 3.42
C THR A 71 2.48 13.17 2.18
N LEU A 72 3.18 12.08 1.86
CA LEU A 72 4.00 11.97 0.66
C LEU A 72 3.18 12.08 -0.62
N VAL A 73 2.02 11.41 -0.69
CA VAL A 73 1.13 11.51 -1.85
C VAL A 73 0.62 12.94 -2.00
N ALA A 74 0.12 13.54 -0.93
CA ALA A 74 -0.37 14.91 -0.95
C ALA A 74 0.73 15.90 -1.34
N PHE A 75 1.96 15.66 -0.88
CA PHE A 75 3.14 16.42 -1.28
C PHE A 75 3.41 16.32 -2.77
N CYS A 76 3.38 15.12 -3.36
CA CYS A 76 3.50 14.95 -4.80
C CYS A 76 2.40 15.69 -5.56
N LEU A 77 1.13 15.54 -5.16
CA LEU A 77 0.00 16.23 -5.83
C LEU A 77 0.08 17.76 -5.71
N ASN A 78 0.68 18.27 -4.65
CA ASN A 78 0.85 19.72 -4.46
C ASN A 78 1.68 20.38 -5.57
N PHE A 79 2.51 19.63 -6.30
CA PHE A 79 3.23 20.13 -7.47
C PHE A 79 2.31 20.53 -8.63
N ILE A 80 1.05 20.07 -8.67
CA ILE A 80 0.07 20.50 -9.68
C ILE A 80 -0.14 22.02 -9.63
N LYS A 81 0.01 22.63 -8.44
CA LYS A 81 -0.13 24.07 -8.26
C LYS A 81 0.91 24.89 -9.01
N LEU A 82 2.05 24.30 -9.40
CA LEU A 82 3.09 24.99 -10.18
C LEU A 82 2.68 25.22 -11.64
N LEU A 83 1.58 24.62 -12.09
CA LEU A 83 1.14 24.65 -13.49
C LEU A 83 0.07 25.73 -13.76
N ASP A 84 -0.30 26.54 -12.74
CA ASP A 84 -1.25 27.66 -12.82
C ASP A 84 -2.50 27.34 -13.68
N LEU A 85 -3.17 26.24 -13.34
CA LEU A 85 -4.31 25.73 -14.08
C LEU A 85 -5.64 26.31 -13.55
N PRO A 86 -6.61 26.58 -14.45
CA PRO A 86 -7.88 27.21 -14.07
C PRO A 86 -8.66 26.32 -13.10
N GLY A 87 -9.09 26.91 -11.99
CA GLY A 87 -9.87 26.24 -10.95
C GLY A 87 -9.04 25.46 -9.91
N LEU A 88 -7.70 25.41 -10.05
CA LEU A 88 -6.82 24.77 -9.05
C LEU A 88 -6.05 25.78 -8.18
N GLU A 89 -6.32 27.08 -8.36
CA GLU A 89 -5.59 28.20 -7.75
C GLU A 89 -5.73 28.23 -6.21
N ASP A 90 -6.95 28.03 -5.70
CA ASP A 90 -7.29 28.16 -4.28
C ASP A 90 -7.15 26.85 -3.48
N ILE A 91 -6.69 25.77 -4.12
CA ILE A 91 -6.57 24.46 -3.45
C ILE A 91 -5.54 24.52 -2.34
N LYS A 92 -5.93 24.00 -1.17
CA LYS A 92 -5.06 23.90 0.00
C LYS A 92 -4.42 22.53 0.05
N PHE A 93 -3.26 22.45 0.70
CA PHE A 93 -2.59 21.17 0.95
C PHE A 93 -3.50 20.17 1.70
N SER A 94 -4.38 20.67 2.59
CA SER A 94 -5.37 19.85 3.29
C SER A 94 -6.34 19.13 2.35
N ASP A 95 -6.60 19.67 1.17
CA ASP A 95 -7.52 19.09 0.20
C ASP A 95 -6.87 17.88 -0.48
N PHE A 96 -5.58 18.00 -0.84
CA PHE A 96 -4.78 16.86 -1.31
C PHE A 96 -4.61 15.77 -0.24
N MET A 97 -4.45 16.14 1.04
CA MET A 97 -4.45 15.18 2.15
C MET A 97 -5.80 14.44 2.24
N THR A 98 -6.92 15.17 2.09
CA THR A 98 -8.26 14.56 2.09
C THR A 98 -8.45 13.63 0.91
N LEU A 99 -7.98 14.02 -0.27
CA LEU A 99 -8.05 13.22 -1.47
C LEU A 99 -7.23 11.93 -1.33
N SER A 100 -5.99 12.03 -0.84
CA SER A 100 -5.16 10.87 -0.58
C SER A 100 -5.77 9.94 0.48
N LEU A 101 -6.38 10.48 1.54
CA LEU A 101 -7.16 9.70 2.51
C LEU A 101 -8.31 8.93 1.85
N VAL A 102 -9.10 9.60 1.01
CA VAL A 102 -10.22 8.94 0.31
C VAL A 102 -9.70 7.84 -0.62
N ALA A 103 -8.64 8.11 -1.36
CA ALA A 103 -8.04 7.14 -2.27
C ALA A 103 -7.45 5.92 -1.50
N GLU A 104 -6.95 6.10 -0.28
CA GLU A 104 -6.42 5.01 0.56
C GLU A 104 -7.45 3.90 0.83
N SER A 105 -8.75 4.21 0.75
CA SER A 105 -9.82 3.20 0.85
C SER A 105 -9.67 2.05 -0.15
N VAL A 106 -9.08 2.31 -1.31
CA VAL A 106 -8.81 1.29 -2.34
C VAL A 106 -7.88 0.20 -1.82
N PHE A 107 -6.87 0.57 -1.02
CA PHE A 107 -5.93 -0.38 -0.45
C PHE A 107 -6.53 -1.17 0.72
N ILE A 108 -7.50 -0.60 1.44
CA ILE A 108 -8.30 -1.35 2.42
C ILE A 108 -9.09 -2.45 1.70
N ILE A 109 -9.74 -2.12 0.58
CA ILE A 109 -10.49 -3.09 -0.23
C ILE A 109 -9.55 -4.18 -0.77
N ALA A 110 -8.35 -3.81 -1.24
CA ALA A 110 -7.34 -4.79 -1.63
C ALA A 110 -6.96 -5.73 -0.46
N GLY A 111 -6.79 -5.19 0.74
CA GLY A 111 -6.52 -5.98 1.94
C GLY A 111 -7.66 -6.96 2.28
N LEU A 112 -8.92 -6.52 2.16
CA LEU A 112 -10.09 -7.40 2.34
C LEU A 112 -10.14 -8.50 1.28
N TYR A 113 -9.82 -8.19 0.03
CA TYR A 113 -9.75 -9.18 -1.03
C TYR A 113 -8.67 -10.23 -0.74
N LYS A 114 -7.47 -9.79 -0.35
CA LYS A 114 -6.38 -10.69 0.05
C LYS A 114 -6.81 -11.60 1.20
N PHE A 115 -7.47 -11.04 2.22
CA PHE A 115 -8.01 -11.82 3.33
C PHE A 115 -9.01 -12.87 2.84
N ALA A 116 -10.00 -12.47 2.04
CA ALA A 116 -11.01 -13.39 1.50
C ALA A 116 -10.41 -14.52 0.67
N HIS A 117 -9.39 -14.20 -0.14
CA HIS A 117 -8.66 -15.18 -0.97
C HIS A 117 -7.99 -16.26 -0.11
N PHE A 118 -7.18 -15.87 0.88
CA PHE A 118 -6.46 -16.85 1.72
C PHE A 118 -7.31 -17.51 2.81
N TYR A 119 -8.44 -16.91 3.16
CA TYR A 119 -9.35 -17.48 4.14
C TYR A 119 -10.33 -18.49 3.52
N TRP A 120 -10.84 -18.24 2.30
CA TRP A 120 -11.87 -19.10 1.68
C TRP A 120 -11.39 -19.90 0.47
N ILE A 121 -10.45 -19.40 -0.32
CA ILE A 121 -10.09 -19.98 -1.62
C ILE A 121 -8.82 -20.82 -1.50
N GLU A 122 -7.73 -20.18 -1.09
CA GLU A 122 -6.41 -20.80 -1.00
C GLU A 122 -6.04 -20.91 0.47
N THR A 123 -6.38 -22.04 1.10
CA THR A 123 -6.18 -22.25 2.55
C THR A 123 -4.84 -22.93 2.87
N ASP A 124 -4.27 -23.63 1.88
CA ASP A 124 -2.96 -24.29 1.94
C ASP A 124 -1.86 -23.43 1.30
N TYR A 125 -1.66 -22.24 1.86
CA TYR A 125 -0.61 -21.30 1.43
C TYR A 125 0.62 -21.38 2.34
N THR A 126 1.77 -21.04 1.76
CA THR A 126 3.00 -20.80 2.50
C THR A 126 3.08 -19.34 2.98
N MET A 127 3.89 -19.07 4.00
CA MET A 127 4.14 -17.70 4.45
C MET A 127 4.81 -16.84 3.38
N GLU A 128 5.64 -17.43 2.52
CA GLU A 128 6.26 -16.73 1.39
C GLU A 128 5.21 -16.27 0.36
N THR A 129 4.28 -17.17 0.00
CA THR A 129 3.15 -16.85 -0.89
C THR A 129 2.29 -15.75 -0.28
N LEU A 130 1.97 -15.85 1.02
CA LEU A 130 1.17 -14.85 1.71
C LEU A 130 1.85 -13.46 1.70
N GLN A 131 3.17 -13.39 1.91
CA GLN A 131 3.89 -12.11 1.96
C GLN A 131 4.02 -11.46 0.58
N THR A 132 4.27 -12.25 -0.46
CA THR A 132 4.50 -11.75 -1.83
C THR A 132 3.21 -11.51 -2.61
N TYR A 133 2.10 -12.13 -2.20
CA TYR A 133 0.82 -11.96 -2.87
C TYR A 133 0.27 -10.54 -2.74
N TYR A 134 -0.04 -9.95 -3.89
CA TYR A 134 -0.86 -8.76 -3.99
C TYR A 134 -2.02 -9.01 -4.98
N PRO A 135 -3.28 -8.75 -4.57
CA PRO A 135 -4.46 -9.00 -5.40
C PRO A 135 -4.37 -8.41 -6.81
N ILE A 136 -4.62 -9.24 -7.84
CA ILE A 136 -4.73 -8.81 -9.24
C ILE A 136 -3.50 -7.97 -9.66
N SER A 137 -2.30 -8.38 -9.23
CA SER A 137 -1.02 -7.78 -9.61
C SER A 137 -0.35 -8.59 -10.71
N LEU A 138 0.47 -7.92 -11.53
CA LEU A 138 1.31 -8.59 -12.53
C LEU A 138 2.30 -9.57 -11.88
N LEU A 139 2.67 -9.35 -10.61
CA LEU A 139 3.50 -10.29 -9.86
C LEU A 139 2.85 -11.68 -9.75
N ASN A 140 1.52 -11.79 -9.72
CA ASN A 140 0.87 -13.10 -9.69
C ASN A 140 0.91 -13.83 -11.05
N MET A 141 1.32 -13.14 -12.13
CA MET A 141 1.57 -13.73 -13.45
C MET A 141 3.04 -14.18 -13.62
N LYS A 142 3.74 -14.38 -12.48
CA LYS A 142 5.19 -14.62 -12.36
C LYS A 142 5.74 -15.75 -13.23
N GLU A 143 4.94 -16.75 -13.59
CA GLU A 143 5.38 -17.83 -14.47
C GLU A 143 5.97 -17.34 -15.81
N TYR A 144 5.67 -16.09 -16.20
CA TYR A 144 6.13 -15.48 -17.46
C TYR A 144 7.10 -14.29 -17.31
N ILE A 145 7.36 -13.77 -16.10
CA ILE A 145 8.15 -12.55 -15.89
C ILE A 145 9.33 -12.84 -14.95
N SER A 146 10.54 -12.53 -15.43
CA SER A 146 11.87 -12.68 -14.81
C SER A 146 11.91 -12.95 -13.29
N THR A 147 12.71 -13.96 -12.94
CA THR A 147 12.98 -14.52 -11.60
C THR A 147 13.74 -13.58 -10.65
N GLU A 148 14.08 -12.36 -11.07
CA GLU A 148 14.94 -11.46 -10.29
C GLU A 148 14.17 -10.72 -9.18
N LYS A 149 14.69 -10.83 -7.94
CA LYS A 149 14.01 -10.32 -6.73
C LYS A 149 13.81 -8.79 -6.73
N TRP A 150 14.68 -8.02 -7.38
CA TRP A 150 14.54 -6.55 -7.46
C TRP A 150 13.34 -6.10 -8.31
N LEU A 151 12.90 -6.96 -9.25
CA LEU A 151 11.77 -6.71 -10.13
C LEU A 151 10.42 -7.04 -9.46
N ALA A 152 10.45 -7.84 -8.38
CA ALA A 152 9.24 -8.24 -7.66
C ALA A 152 8.44 -7.04 -7.15
N TYR A 153 9.11 -6.03 -6.57
CA TYR A 153 8.45 -4.84 -6.04
C TYR A 153 7.78 -3.97 -7.13
N PRO A 154 8.47 -3.58 -8.23
CA PRO A 154 7.82 -2.93 -9.37
C PRO A 154 6.62 -3.70 -9.93
N LEU A 155 6.74 -5.03 -10.10
CA LEU A 155 5.64 -5.85 -10.63
C LEU A 155 4.45 -5.94 -9.68
N GLN A 156 4.70 -5.91 -8.38
CA GLN A 156 3.65 -5.88 -7.36
C GLN A 156 2.86 -4.56 -7.41
N LEU A 157 3.54 -3.44 -7.65
CA LEU A 157 2.90 -2.12 -7.77
C LEU A 157 2.03 -2.00 -9.02
N ILE A 158 2.34 -2.74 -10.09
CA ILE A 158 1.46 -2.80 -11.25
C ILE A 158 0.32 -3.77 -10.96
N ASN A 159 -0.76 -3.22 -10.40
CA ASN A 159 -1.96 -3.97 -10.03
C ASN A 159 -3.23 -3.14 -10.27
N LEU A 160 -4.37 -3.82 -10.30
CA LEU A 160 -5.67 -3.16 -10.56
C LEU A 160 -6.02 -2.11 -9.51
N PHE A 161 -5.68 -2.35 -8.24
CA PHE A 161 -6.00 -1.43 -7.15
C PHE A 161 -5.19 -0.13 -7.25
N GLU A 162 -3.93 -0.21 -7.68
CA GLU A 162 -3.11 0.97 -7.97
C GLU A 162 -3.72 1.78 -9.13
N LEU A 163 -4.20 1.13 -10.19
CA LEU A 163 -4.88 1.83 -11.29
C LEU A 163 -6.17 2.52 -10.82
N VAL A 164 -6.97 1.85 -10.00
CA VAL A 164 -8.18 2.45 -9.39
C VAL A 164 -7.80 3.62 -8.49
N TYR A 165 -6.72 3.50 -7.73
CA TYR A 165 -6.17 4.56 -6.87
C TYR A 165 -5.81 5.80 -7.70
N TRP A 166 -5.09 5.64 -8.81
CA TRP A 166 -4.81 6.74 -9.75
C TRP A 166 -6.10 7.36 -10.29
N GLY A 167 -7.11 6.54 -10.59
CA GLY A 167 -8.43 7.00 -11.01
C GLY A 167 -9.12 7.89 -9.98
N ILE A 168 -9.10 7.52 -8.69
CA ILE A 168 -9.69 8.34 -7.61
C ILE A 168 -8.93 9.65 -7.44
N LEU A 169 -7.59 9.62 -7.48
CA LEU A 169 -6.79 10.85 -7.42
C LEU A 169 -7.10 11.79 -8.60
N ALA A 170 -7.13 11.25 -9.82
CA ALA A 170 -7.47 12.01 -11.01
C ALA A 170 -8.89 12.59 -10.96
N TRP A 171 -9.85 11.82 -10.44
CA TRP A 171 -11.22 12.27 -10.22
C TRP A 171 -11.28 13.41 -9.20
N GLY A 172 -10.52 13.32 -8.11
CA GLY A 172 -10.45 14.39 -7.10
C GLY A 172 -9.87 15.69 -7.67
N ILE A 173 -8.81 15.60 -8.48
CA ILE A 173 -8.26 16.78 -9.17
C ILE A 173 -9.26 17.38 -10.16
N TRP A 174 -9.97 16.52 -10.90
CA TRP A 174 -11.03 16.96 -11.81
C TRP A 174 -12.15 17.70 -11.08
N GLU A 175 -12.61 17.16 -9.95
CA GLU A 175 -13.64 17.79 -9.12
C GLU A 175 -13.14 19.10 -8.50
N PHE A 176 -11.91 19.14 -7.98
CA PHE A 176 -11.33 20.35 -7.42
C PHE A 176 -11.15 21.46 -8.45
N SER A 177 -11.00 21.12 -9.74
CA SER A 177 -10.91 22.10 -10.82
C SER A 177 -12.25 22.74 -11.23
N ASP A 178 -13.34 22.46 -10.50
CA ASP A 178 -14.72 22.74 -10.93
C ASP A 178 -15.03 22.17 -12.32
N LYS A 179 -14.38 21.06 -12.70
CA LYS A 179 -14.49 20.42 -14.02
C LYS A 179 -14.07 21.34 -15.19
N LYS A 180 -13.31 22.41 -14.91
CA LYS A 180 -12.77 23.33 -15.92
C LYS A 180 -11.66 22.69 -16.74
N ILE A 181 -10.95 21.71 -16.17
CA ILE A 181 -10.08 20.79 -16.93
C ILE A 181 -10.81 19.48 -17.21
N GLY A 182 -10.53 18.85 -18.35
CA GLY A 182 -11.08 17.53 -18.67
C GLY A 182 -10.50 16.43 -17.77
N PHE A 183 -11.25 15.33 -17.58
CA PHE A 183 -10.76 14.16 -16.84
C PHE A 183 -9.44 13.58 -17.40
N PRO A 184 -9.24 13.44 -18.75
CA PRO A 184 -7.96 12.98 -19.28
C PRO A 184 -6.79 13.87 -18.86
N LYS A 185 -6.99 15.19 -18.82
CA LYS A 185 -5.96 16.13 -18.36
C LYS A 185 -5.69 15.94 -16.86
N SER A 186 -6.72 15.73 -16.04
CA SER A 186 -6.57 15.45 -14.60
C SER A 186 -5.82 14.14 -14.34
N PHE A 187 -6.05 13.12 -15.16
CA PHE A 187 -5.30 11.87 -15.12
C PHE A 187 -3.83 12.08 -15.49
N VAL A 188 -3.55 12.83 -16.56
CA VAL A 188 -2.17 13.21 -16.93
C VAL A 188 -1.47 13.96 -15.80
N LEU A 189 -2.15 14.90 -15.13
CA LEU A 189 -1.58 15.62 -13.98
C LEU A 189 -1.26 14.70 -12.81
N THR A 190 -2.14 13.73 -12.52
CA THR A 190 -1.91 12.71 -11.49
C THR A 190 -0.68 11.88 -11.82
N THR A 191 -0.57 11.40 -13.07
CA THR A 191 0.57 10.63 -13.56
C THR A 191 1.88 11.42 -13.48
N LEU A 192 1.86 12.69 -13.88
CA LEU A 192 3.06 13.55 -13.87
C LEU A 192 3.52 13.92 -12.47
N THR A 193 2.65 13.87 -11.46
CA THR A 193 2.99 14.26 -10.10
C THR A 193 3.16 13.05 -9.19
N TYR A 194 2.05 12.40 -8.84
CA TYR A 194 2.07 11.18 -8.06
C TYR A 194 2.81 10.04 -8.76
N GLY A 195 2.56 9.83 -10.07
CA GLY A 195 3.19 8.75 -10.81
C GLY A 195 4.72 8.88 -10.90
N LEU A 196 5.25 10.09 -11.12
CA LEU A 196 6.70 10.34 -11.04
C LEU A 196 7.25 10.09 -9.63
N GLY A 197 6.53 10.52 -8.60
CA GLY A 197 6.90 10.22 -7.20
C GLY A 197 6.93 8.71 -6.91
N LEU A 198 5.96 7.96 -7.42
CA LEU A 198 5.91 6.50 -7.30
C LEU A 198 7.07 5.83 -8.05
N LEU A 199 7.39 6.30 -9.26
CA LEU A 199 8.54 5.80 -10.02
C LEU A 199 9.85 6.04 -9.27
N PHE A 200 10.05 7.25 -8.74
CA PHE A 200 11.22 7.57 -7.93
C PHE A 200 11.34 6.64 -6.71
N TRP A 201 10.25 6.49 -5.95
CA TRP A 201 10.21 5.58 -4.81
C TRP A 201 10.53 4.13 -5.20
N THR A 202 9.94 3.66 -6.29
CA THR A 202 10.14 2.31 -6.81
C THR A 202 11.59 2.07 -7.22
N SER A 203 12.21 3.03 -7.91
CA SER A 203 13.63 2.95 -8.26
C SER A 203 14.54 2.90 -7.04
N VAL A 204 14.26 3.70 -6.01
CA VAL A 204 15.02 3.69 -4.74
C VAL A 204 14.90 2.32 -4.07
N ILE A 205 13.69 1.76 -3.94
CA ILE A 205 13.48 0.45 -3.33
C ILE A 205 14.15 -0.67 -4.13
N SER A 206 13.98 -0.70 -5.46
CA SER A 206 14.66 -1.69 -6.30
C SER A 206 16.18 -1.59 -6.20
N PHE A 207 16.74 -0.38 -6.15
CA PHE A 207 18.18 -0.18 -5.93
C PHE A 207 18.63 -0.72 -4.57
N LEU A 208 17.90 -0.44 -3.49
CA LEU A 208 18.22 -0.98 -2.16
C LEU A 208 18.18 -2.52 -2.14
N ILE A 209 17.17 -3.12 -2.79
CA ILE A 209 17.06 -4.58 -2.89
C ILE A 209 18.25 -5.18 -3.64
N LEU A 210 18.70 -4.55 -4.74
CA LEU A 210 19.89 -4.97 -5.48
C LEU A 210 21.14 -4.96 -4.61
N ASN A 211 21.37 -3.89 -3.85
CA ASN A 211 22.58 -3.74 -3.03
C ASN A 211 22.61 -4.67 -1.80
N VAL A 212 21.45 -5.09 -1.29
CA VAL A 212 21.39 -6.07 -0.19
C VAL A 212 21.66 -7.49 -0.69
N GLN A 213 21.48 -7.75 -1.99
CA GLN A 213 21.67 -9.07 -2.60
C GLN A 213 23.03 -9.25 -3.28
N SER A 214 23.72 -8.15 -3.60
CA SER A 214 25.11 -8.12 -4.09
C SER A 214 26.12 -8.31 -2.97
#